data_AF-A0A915CX98-F1
#
_entry.id   AF-A0A915CX98-F1
#
_cell.length_a   1.000
_cell.length_b   1.000
_cell.length_c   1.000
_cell.angle_alpha   90.00
_cell.angle_beta   90.00
_cell.angle_gamma   90.00
#
_symmetry.space_group_name_H-M   'P 1'
#
loop_
_entity.id
_entity.type
_entity.pdbx_description
1 polymer ?
#
loop_
_entity_poly.entity_id
_entity_poly.type
_entity_poly.pdbx_seq_one_letter_code
_entity_poly.pdbx_strand_id
1 'polypeptide(L)'
;MLPHIILLEPAQECMMSGLLGMCAVCYVFGWVWMPVFFLIHCFYWCVCDYILLYFMQNGPLPFSILQYLICWLYREGMIFPTFMMALLNPDIGWSVGTYRLCWGGRIQPRHSPSFSSSNHHSLSSTTVRKR
;
A
#
# COMPACT_ATOMS: atom_id res chain seq x y z
N MET A 1 -3.14 -7.93 7.28
CA MET A 1 -2.32 -8.47 6.16
C MET A 1 -1.72 -9.82 6.56
N LEU A 2 -1.36 -10.68 5.62
CA LEU A 2 -0.60 -11.89 5.96
C LEU A 2 0.84 -11.48 6.35
N PRO A 3 1.46 -12.10 7.37
CA PRO A 3 2.81 -11.75 7.83
C PRO A 3 3.86 -11.80 6.71
N HIS A 4 3.71 -12.72 5.76
CA HIS A 4 4.65 -12.84 4.64
C HIS A 4 4.54 -11.65 3.67
N ILE A 5 3.31 -11.15 3.42
CA ILE A 5 3.06 -10.01 2.53
C ILE A 5 3.68 -8.74 3.12
N ILE A 6 3.61 -8.58 4.44
CA ILE A 6 4.20 -7.44 5.16
C ILE A 6 5.72 -7.35 4.94
N LEU A 7 6.42 -8.48 4.79
CA LEU A 7 7.86 -8.49 4.54
C LEU A 7 8.19 -8.41 3.04
N LEU A 8 7.35 -9.02 2.19
CA LEU A 8 7.58 -9.04 0.75
C LEU A 8 7.34 -7.66 0.11
N GLU A 9 6.33 -6.92 0.57
CA GLU A 9 6.01 -5.59 0.06
C GLU A 9 7.20 -4.62 0.09
N PRO A 10 7.87 -4.35 1.24
CA PRO A 10 9.02 -3.45 1.26
C PRO A 10 10.25 -4.03 0.55
N ALA A 11 10.37 -5.36 0.45
CA ALA A 11 11.50 -6.01 -0.24
C ALA A 11 11.42 -5.89 -1.76
N GLN A 12 10.22 -5.72 -2.31
CA GLN A 12 9.98 -5.53 -3.74
C GLN A 12 10.24 -4.09 -4.20
N GLU A 13 10.40 -3.14 -3.28
CA GLU A 13 10.67 -1.74 -3.61
C GLU A 13 12.07 -1.54 -4.16
N CYS A 14 12.24 -0.51 -5.02
CA CYS A 14 13.49 -0.23 -5.73
C CYS A 14 14.68 -0.09 -4.78
N MET A 15 14.51 0.65 -3.67
CA MET A 15 15.58 0.92 -2.69
C MET A 15 16.03 -0.34 -1.95
N MET A 16 15.11 -1.16 -1.45
CA MET A 16 15.44 -2.35 -0.66
C MET A 16 16.00 -3.46 -1.55
N SER A 17 15.38 -3.69 -2.72
CA SER A 17 15.91 -4.61 -3.73
C SER A 17 17.29 -4.17 -4.23
N GLY A 18 17.50 -2.87 -4.44
CA GLY A 18 18.77 -2.29 -4.85
C GLY A 18 19.85 -2.50 -3.79
N LEU A 19 19.53 -2.29 -2.51
CA LEU A 19 20.45 -2.52 -1.39
C LEU A 19 20.86 -3.98 -1.25
N LEU A 20 19.90 -4.92 -1.37
CA LEU A 20 20.18 -6.35 -1.32
C LEU A 20 21.07 -6.80 -2.48
N GLY A 21 20.76 -6.36 -3.71
CA GLY A 21 21.57 -6.65 -4.89
C GLY A 21 22.97 -6.04 -4.78
N MET A 22 23.06 -4.82 -4.24
CA MET A 22 24.33 -4.14 -3.98
C MET A 22 25.19 -4.89 -2.96
N CYS A 23 24.60 -5.39 -1.88
CA CYS A 23 25.31 -6.24 -0.90
C CYS A 23 25.82 -7.54 -1.55
N ALA A 24 25.03 -8.17 -2.40
CA ALA A 24 25.43 -9.37 -3.14
C ALA A 24 26.59 -9.09 -4.11
N VAL A 25 26.53 -7.99 -4.86
CA VAL A 25 27.62 -7.57 -5.78
C VAL A 25 28.88 -7.22 -5.01
N CYS A 26 28.77 -6.56 -3.85
CA CYS A 26 29.91 -6.26 -2.99
C CYS A 26 30.60 -7.55 -2.50
N TYR A 27 29.82 -8.58 -2.16
CA TYR A 27 30.35 -9.88 -1.74
C TYR A 27 31.13 -10.59 -2.86
N VAL A 28 30.64 -10.53 -4.12
CA VAL A 28 31.22 -11.27 -5.24
C VAL A 28 32.35 -10.50 -5.95
N PHE A 29 32.17 -9.20 -6.18
CA PHE A 29 33.05 -8.37 -7.02
C PHE A 29 33.80 -7.29 -6.23
N GLY A 30 33.50 -7.11 -4.94
CA GLY A 30 34.11 -6.10 -4.08
C GLY A 30 33.43 -4.72 -4.15
N TRP A 31 33.95 -3.78 -3.35
CA TRP A 31 33.33 -2.48 -3.07
C TRP A 31 33.24 -1.53 -4.28
N VAL A 32 34.09 -1.71 -5.30
CA VAL A 32 34.17 -0.79 -6.45
C VAL A 32 32.92 -0.87 -7.34
N TRP A 33 32.34 -2.06 -7.49
CA TRP A 33 31.17 -2.31 -8.34
C TRP A 33 29.83 -1.98 -7.66
N MET A 34 29.89 -1.77 -6.34
CA MET A 34 28.75 -1.50 -5.49
C MET A 34 27.90 -0.29 -5.96
N PRO A 35 28.46 0.93 -6.10
CA PRO A 35 27.67 2.08 -6.53
C PRO A 35 27.21 2.00 -8.00
N VAL A 36 28.01 1.36 -8.86
CA VAL A 36 27.70 1.21 -10.28
C VAL A 36 26.46 0.34 -10.46
N PHE A 37 26.40 -0.79 -9.76
CA PHE A 37 25.23 -1.66 -9.76
C PHE A 37 23.98 -0.93 -9.27
N PHE A 38 24.09 -0.20 -8.15
CA PHE A 38 22.94 0.53 -7.59
C PHE A 38 22.39 1.59 -8.55
N LEU A 39 23.26 2.34 -9.22
CA LEU A 39 22.83 3.35 -10.20
C LEU A 39 22.14 2.73 -11.42
N ILE A 40 22.69 1.64 -11.96
CA ILE A 40 22.09 0.92 -13.10
C ILE A 40 20.73 0.34 -12.71
N HIS A 41 20.65 -0.26 -11.51
CA HIS A 41 19.40 -0.81 -10.96
C HIS A 41 18.33 0.27 -10.83
N CYS A 42 18.64 1.41 -10.19
CA CYS A 42 17.71 2.53 -10.04
C CYS A 42 17.28 3.10 -11.39
N PHE A 43 18.20 3.23 -12.35
CA PHE A 43 17.87 3.69 -13.70
C PHE A 43 16.93 2.72 -14.42
N TYR A 44 17.23 1.43 -14.38
CA TYR A 44 16.39 0.39 -14.97
C TYR A 44 14.97 0.43 -14.40
N TRP A 45 14.85 0.54 -13.08
CA TRP A 45 13.56 0.63 -12.39
C TRP A 45 12.76 1.87 -12.81
N CYS A 46 13.43 3.02 -12.87
CA CYS A 46 12.85 4.27 -13.34
C CYS A 46 12.32 4.16 -14.78
N VAL A 47 13.02 3.43 -15.66
CA VAL A 47 12.56 3.18 -17.04
C VAL A 47 11.36 2.24 -17.06
N CYS A 48 11.36 1.15 -16.29
CA CYS A 48 10.23 0.24 -16.19
C CYS A 48 8.95 0.95 -15.74
N ASP A 49 9.06 1.82 -14.74
CA ASP A 49 7.92 2.61 -14.26
C ASP A 49 7.43 3.61 -15.31
N TYR A 50 8.34 4.22 -16.08
CA TYR A 50 7.98 5.12 -17.15
C TYR A 50 7.18 4.39 -18.25
N ILE A 51 7.64 3.19 -18.61
CA ILE A 51 6.95 2.32 -19.57
C ILE A 51 5.57 1.92 -19.04
N LEU A 52 5.46 1.55 -17.75
CA LEU A 52 4.19 1.20 -17.13
C LEU A 52 3.20 2.37 -17.17
N LEU A 53 3.64 3.58 -16.85
CA LEU A 53 2.80 4.78 -16.95
C LEU A 53 2.37 5.06 -18.39
N TYR A 54 3.28 4.89 -19.36
CA TYR A 54 2.96 5.03 -20.76
C TYR A 54 1.86 4.07 -21.20
N PHE A 55 1.94 2.80 -20.77
CA PHE A 55 0.89 1.81 -21.03
C PHE A 55 -0.43 2.14 -20.34
N MET A 56 -0.42 2.55 -19.06
CA MET A 56 -1.65 2.89 -18.34
C MET A 56 -2.37 4.09 -18.94
N GLN A 57 -1.62 5.09 -19.40
CA GLN A 57 -2.17 6.28 -20.03
C GLN A 57 -2.67 6.01 -21.46
N ASN A 58 -2.29 4.88 -22.07
CA ASN A 58 -2.57 4.53 -23.47
C ASN A 58 -2.20 5.66 -24.45
N GLY A 59 -1.11 6.39 -24.18
CA GLY A 59 -0.72 7.55 -24.96
C GLY A 59 0.51 8.27 -24.38
N PRO A 60 1.04 9.29 -25.09
CA PRO A 60 2.17 10.06 -24.60
C PRO A 60 1.82 10.80 -23.31
N LEU A 61 2.72 10.72 -22.33
CA LEU A 61 2.57 11.44 -21.07
C LEU A 61 2.61 12.96 -21.32
N PRO A 62 1.66 13.74 -20.77
CA PRO A 62 1.56 15.18 -21.02
C PRO A 62 2.59 16.03 -20.24
N PHE A 63 3.57 15.39 -19.58
CA PHE A 63 4.53 16.03 -18.69
C PHE A 63 5.98 15.80 -19.11
N SER A 64 6.86 16.70 -18.64
CA SER A 64 8.30 16.63 -18.88
C SER A 64 8.94 15.43 -18.18
N ILE A 65 9.99 14.86 -18.77
CA ILE A 65 10.80 13.79 -18.17
C ILE A 65 11.37 14.21 -16.80
N LEU A 66 11.68 15.51 -16.62
CA LEU A 66 12.16 16.01 -15.33
C LEU A 66 11.06 16.02 -14.27
N GLN A 67 9.83 16.38 -14.66
CA GLN A 67 8.67 16.32 -13.76
C GLN A 67 8.40 14.86 -13.36
N TYR A 68 8.48 13.94 -14.32
CA TYR A 68 8.42 12.51 -14.05
C TYR A 68 9.46 12.06 -13.02
N LEU A 69 10.74 12.43 -13.22
CA LEU A 69 11.82 12.02 -12.33
C LEU A 69 11.66 12.54 -10.90
N ILE A 70 11.22 13.81 -10.74
CA ILE A 70 10.95 14.39 -9.42
C ILE A 70 9.79 13.67 -8.74
N CYS A 71 8.70 13.40 -9.47
CA CYS A 71 7.56 12.64 -8.96
C CYS A 71 7.96 11.20 -8.59
N TRP A 72 8.80 10.55 -9.40
CA TRP A 72 9.32 9.22 -9.13
C TRP A 72 10.17 9.20 -7.85
N LEU A 73 11.06 10.17 -7.67
CA LEU A 73 11.89 10.27 -6.46
C LEU A 73 11.05 10.56 -5.21
N TYR A 74 10.03 11.43 -5.33
CA TYR A 74 9.08 11.69 -4.25
C TYR A 74 8.29 10.42 -3.90
N ARG A 75 7.84 9.66 -4.90
CA ARG A 75 7.13 8.38 -4.70
C ARG A 75 8.00 7.38 -3.94
N GLU A 76 9.24 7.16 -4.38
CA GLU A 76 10.19 6.27 -3.71
C GLU A 76 10.47 6.70 -2.27
N GLY A 77 10.61 8.00 -2.02
CA GLY A 77 10.81 8.53 -0.67
C GLY A 77 9.58 8.38 0.24
N MET A 78 8.37 8.44 -0.34
CA MET A 78 7.10 8.35 0.40
C MET A 78 6.67 6.91 0.70
N ILE A 79 7.16 5.92 -0.04
CA ILE A 79 6.74 4.53 0.14
C ILE A 79 7.07 4.00 1.55
N PHE A 80 8.26 4.34 2.05
CA PHE A 80 8.72 3.93 3.38
C PHE A 80 7.90 4.55 4.54
N PRO A 81 7.67 5.88 4.60
CA PRO A 81 6.82 6.45 5.64
C PRO A 81 5.36 6.02 5.52
N THR A 82 4.82 5.84 4.31
CA THR A 82 3.46 5.33 4.13
C THR A 82 3.33 3.90 4.66
N PHE A 83 4.32 3.04 4.43
CA PHE A 83 4.35 1.69 4.98
C PHE A 83 4.42 1.69 6.51
N MET A 84 5.28 2.53 7.11
CA MET A 84 5.33 2.70 8.57
C MET A 84 4.01 3.20 9.15
N MET A 85 3.35 4.15 8.49
CA MET A 85 2.05 4.68 8.90
C MET A 85 0.96 3.59 8.83
N ALA A 86 0.97 2.76 7.79
CA ALA A 86 0.03 1.66 7.62
C ALA A 86 0.19 0.58 8.71
N LEU A 87 1.42 0.32 9.16
CA LEU A 87 1.67 -0.59 10.28
C LEU A 87 1.17 -0.03 11.62
N LEU A 88 1.30 1.28 11.83
CA LEU A 88 0.90 1.96 13.07
C LEU A 88 -0.61 2.16 13.17
N ASN A 89 -1.30 2.42 12.06
CA ASN A 89 -2.73 2.72 12.02
C ASN A 89 -3.47 1.87 10.97
N PRO A 90 -3.98 0.67 11.32
CA PRO A 90 -4.68 -0.22 10.38
C PRO A 90 -6.17 0.13 10.18
N ASP A 91 -6.61 1.31 10.63
CA ASP A 91 -7.99 1.76 10.50
C ASP A 91 -8.18 2.55 9.21
N ILE A 92 -8.92 1.96 8.27
CA ILE A 92 -9.21 2.55 6.96
C ILE A 92 -10.64 3.09 7.01
N GLY A 93 -10.78 4.41 6.91
CA GLY A 93 -12.08 5.07 6.77
C GLY A 93 -12.49 5.14 5.30
N TRP A 94 -13.64 4.55 4.96
CA TRP A 94 -14.30 4.78 3.67
C TRP A 94 -15.56 5.63 3.90
N SER A 95 -16.08 6.25 2.84
CA SER A 95 -17.26 7.13 2.91
C SER A 95 -18.50 6.51 3.57
N VAL A 96 -18.60 5.17 3.64
CA VAL A 96 -19.77 4.44 4.19
C VAL A 96 -19.49 3.82 5.57
N GLY A 97 -18.25 3.85 6.06
CA GLY A 97 -17.89 3.26 7.36
C GLY A 97 -16.40 3.15 7.61
N THR A 98 -16.03 2.92 8.88
CA THR A 98 -14.64 2.63 9.27
C THR A 98 -14.43 1.12 9.39
N TYR A 99 -13.42 0.62 8.69
CA TYR A 99 -13.06 -0.79 8.68
C TYR A 99 -11.67 -0.95 9.28
N ARG A 100 -11.54 -1.87 10.24
CA ARG A 100 -10.26 -2.25 10.80
C ARG A 100 -9.72 -3.45 10.07
N LEU A 101 -8.52 -3.34 9.51
CA LEU A 101 -7.85 -4.46 8.87
C LEU A 101 -7.16 -5.31 9.95
N CYS A 102 -7.71 -6.47 10.25
CA CYS A 102 -7.11 -7.41 11.17
C CYS A 102 -5.98 -8.21 10.48
N TRP A 103 -5.12 -8.79 11.31
CA TRP A 103 -4.11 -9.73 10.87
C TRP A 103 -4.75 -10.92 10.12
N GLY A 104 -4.08 -11.40 9.07
CA GLY A 104 -4.63 -12.45 8.20
C GLY A 104 -5.62 -11.98 7.13
N GLY A 105 -5.80 -10.66 6.94
CA GLY A 105 -6.64 -10.12 5.86
C GLY A 105 -8.14 -10.10 6.18
N ARG A 106 -8.51 -10.33 7.44
CA ARG A 106 -9.91 -10.22 7.89
C ARG A 106 -10.26 -8.76 8.06
N ILE A 107 -11.36 -8.34 7.45
CA ILE A 107 -11.91 -6.99 7.59
C ILE A 107 -12.95 -7.06 8.71
N GLN A 108 -12.79 -6.25 9.76
CA GLN A 108 -13.80 -6.10 10.79
C GLN A 108 -14.43 -4.70 10.68
N PRO A 109 -15.75 -4.58 10.51
CA PRO A 109 -16.42 -3.30 10.64
C PRO A 109 -16.24 -2.80 12.08
N ARG A 110 -15.76 -1.57 12.24
CA ARG A 110 -15.72 -0.94 13.57
C ARG A 110 -17.15 -0.55 13.91
N HIS A 111 -17.79 -1.31 14.81
CA HIS A 111 -19.09 -0.93 15.34
C HIS A 111 -18.94 0.41 16.06
N SER A 112 -19.47 1.48 15.47
CA SER A 112 -19.77 2.71 16.20
C SER A 112 -20.66 2.34 17.39
N PRO A 113 -20.44 2.86 18.61
CA PRO A 113 -21.39 2.65 19.68
C PRO A 113 -22.70 3.27 19.22
N SER A 114 -23.70 2.41 18.99
CA SER A 114 -25.06 2.85 18.74
C SER A 114 -25.46 3.73 19.91
N PHE A 115 -25.68 5.02 19.65
CA PHE A 115 -26.38 5.88 20.59
C PHE A 115 -27.74 5.22 20.85
N SER A 116 -27.85 4.54 21.99
CA SER A 116 -29.10 3.98 22.49
C SER A 116 -29.99 5.15 22.91
N SER A 117 -30.64 5.79 21.93
CA SER A 117 -31.79 6.64 22.18
C SER A 117 -32.98 5.74 22.50
N SER A 118 -33.24 5.62 23.80
CA SER A 118 -34.55 5.73 24.45
C SER A 118 -35.81 5.28 23.70
N ASN A 119 -36.50 4.31 24.31
CA ASN A 119 -37.95 4.23 24.55
C ASN A 119 -38.91 4.53 23.38
N HIS A 120 -39.66 3.51 22.95
CA HIS A 120 -41.10 3.66 22.73
C HIS A 120 -41.88 2.38 23.07
N HIS A 121 -42.89 2.56 23.91
CA HIS A 121 -43.92 1.61 24.32
C HIS A 121 -44.86 1.20 23.18
N SER A 122 -45.51 0.02 23.35
CA SER A 122 -46.82 -0.44 22.80
C SER A 122 -46.82 -0.84 21.31
N LEU A 123 -47.47 -1.91 20.82
CA LEU A 123 -48.75 -2.54 21.17
C LEU A 123 -48.81 -4.03 20.72
N SER A 124 -49.48 -4.84 21.56
CA SER A 124 -50.34 -6.01 21.27
C SER A 124 -50.03 -6.95 20.08
N SER A 125 -49.55 -8.14 20.42
CA SER A 125 -49.66 -9.38 19.67
C SER A 125 -51.11 -9.89 19.63
N THR A 126 -51.74 -9.86 18.44
CA THR A 126 -52.99 -10.60 18.18
C THR A 126 -52.68 -11.83 17.32
N THR A 127 -52.93 -12.98 17.92
CA THR A 127 -52.85 -14.35 17.42
C THR A 127 -53.64 -14.55 16.12
N VAL A 128 -52.95 -14.97 15.04
CA VAL A 128 -53.59 -15.46 13.81
C VAL A 128 -53.86 -16.95 13.94
N ARG A 129 -55.15 -17.29 13.86
CA ARG A 129 -55.77 -18.62 13.99
C ARG A 129 -55.53 -19.46 12.72
N LYS A 130 -55.00 -20.67 12.89
CA LYS A 130 -54.95 -21.72 11.85
C LYS A 130 -56.37 -22.20 11.49
N ARG A 131 -56.63 -22.38 10.20
CA ARG A 131 -57.50 -23.41 9.62
C ARG A 131 -56.80 -23.99 8.41
#